data_AF-A0A8T4QDJ0-F1
#
_entry.id   AF-A0A8T4QDJ0-F1
#
_cell.length_a   1.000
_cell.length_b   1.000
_cell.length_c   1.000
_cell.angle_alpha   90.00
_cell.angle_beta   90.00
_cell.angle_gamma   90.00
#
_symmetry.space_group_name_H-M   'P 1'
#
loop_
_entity.id
_entity.type
_entity.pdbx_description
1 polymer ?
#
loop_
_entity_poly.entity_id
_entity_poly.type
_entity_poly.pdbx_seq_one_letter_code
_entity_poly.pdbx_strand_id
1 'polypeptide(L)'
;MSRRFEDLFDILDYNELMRFKIDLDSGAITVKRLLEERIKKKLKEHEKVCATCSSQMNFYKTNNYTLIFGPDDFKKKASFCGLDCLGYFIIKLKDMKTKPKEDNVSEDNYF
;
A
#
# COMPACT_ATOMS: atom_id res chain seq x y z
N MET A 1 -4.57 -12.64 -15.25
CA MET A 1 -4.16 -11.23 -15.46
C MET A 1 -4.34 -10.75 -16.90
N SER A 2 -4.19 -11.61 -17.92
CA SER A 2 -4.35 -11.25 -19.36
C SER A 2 -5.69 -10.62 -19.72
N ARG A 3 -6.80 -11.20 -19.25
CA ARG A 3 -8.17 -10.79 -19.66
C ARG A 3 -8.49 -9.31 -19.45
N ARG A 4 -7.95 -8.66 -18.41
CA ARG A 4 -8.22 -7.24 -18.13
C ARG A 4 -7.54 -6.27 -19.10
N PHE A 5 -6.47 -6.70 -19.76
CA PHE A 5 -5.76 -5.88 -20.75
C PHE A 5 -6.35 -6.08 -22.15
N GLU A 6 -6.85 -7.27 -22.45
CA GLU A 6 -7.62 -7.56 -23.66
C GLU A 6 -8.88 -6.67 -23.71
N ASP A 7 -9.66 -6.63 -22.63
CA ASP A 7 -10.83 -5.76 -22.50
C ASP A 7 -10.50 -4.25 -22.68
N LEU A 8 -9.26 -3.83 -22.36
CA LEU A 8 -8.82 -2.45 -22.53
C LEU A 8 -8.54 -2.13 -24.01
N PHE A 9 -7.93 -3.07 -24.75
CA PHE A 9 -7.58 -2.87 -26.15
C PHE A 9 -8.81 -2.84 -27.06
N ASP A 10 -9.88 -3.54 -26.68
CA ASP A 10 -11.15 -3.56 -27.44
C ASP A 10 -11.91 -2.22 -27.40
N ILE A 11 -11.59 -1.34 -26.44
CA ILE A 11 -12.24 -0.03 -26.26
C ILE A 11 -11.48 1.09 -26.98
N LEU A 12 -10.21 0.88 -27.31
CA LEU A 12 -9.34 1.90 -27.90
C LEU A 12 -9.50 1.96 -29.42
N ASP A 13 -9.49 3.18 -29.97
CA ASP A 13 -9.46 3.35 -31.42
C ASP A 13 -8.07 3.09 -32.03
N TYR A 14 -7.98 3.00 -33.35
CA TYR A 14 -6.73 2.70 -34.06
C TYR A 14 -5.59 3.69 -33.72
N ASN A 15 -5.90 4.98 -33.59
CA ASN A 15 -4.90 5.99 -33.29
C ASN A 15 -4.41 5.88 -31.84
N GLU A 16 -5.31 5.56 -30.92
CA GLU A 16 -5.00 5.29 -29.52
C GLU A 16 -4.15 4.03 -29.35
N LEU A 17 -4.47 2.95 -30.06
CA LEU A 17 -3.67 1.73 -30.09
C LEU A 17 -2.26 1.99 -30.63
N MET A 18 -2.13 2.81 -31.67
CA MET A 18 -0.82 3.14 -32.24
C MET A 18 0.03 4.01 -31.29
N ARG A 19 -0.60 4.96 -30.59
CA ARG A 19 0.07 5.73 -29.52
C ARG A 19 0.50 4.83 -28.37
N PHE A 20 -0.35 3.89 -27.96
CA PHE A 20 -0.03 2.95 -26.89
C PHE A 20 1.14 2.04 -27.26
N LYS A 21 1.21 1.60 -28.52
CA LYS A 21 2.35 0.85 -29.06
C LYS A 21 3.64 1.67 -29.01
N ILE A 22 3.63 2.92 -29.48
CA ILE A 22 4.80 3.81 -29.44
C ILE A 22 5.25 4.04 -27.98
N ASP A 23 4.31 4.22 -27.07
CA ASP A 23 4.60 4.35 -25.64
C ASP A 23 5.24 3.07 -25.08
N LEU A 24 4.73 1.88 -25.41
CA LEU A 24 5.34 0.61 -25.00
C LEU A 24 6.75 0.43 -25.58
N ASP A 25 6.92 0.69 -26.87
CA ASP A 25 8.19 0.57 -27.60
C ASP A 25 9.25 1.56 -27.07
N SER A 26 8.82 2.71 -26.53
CA SER A 26 9.69 3.71 -25.90
C SER A 26 9.92 3.51 -24.40
N GLY A 27 9.52 2.35 -23.84
CA GLY A 27 9.74 2.02 -22.42
C GLY A 27 8.62 2.48 -21.48
N ALA A 28 7.42 2.68 -22.02
CA ALA A 28 6.18 2.99 -21.32
C ALA A 28 6.25 4.25 -20.43
N ILE A 29 6.90 5.31 -20.89
CA ILE A 29 7.16 6.55 -20.12
C ILE A 29 5.85 7.14 -19.56
N THR A 30 4.81 7.25 -20.38
CA THR A 30 3.51 7.81 -19.97
C THR A 30 2.82 6.91 -18.94
N VAL A 31 2.84 5.59 -19.15
CA VAL A 31 2.26 4.60 -18.24
C VAL A 31 2.99 4.62 -16.90
N LYS A 32 4.32 4.71 -16.92
CA LYS A 32 5.16 4.85 -15.72
C LYS A 32 4.80 6.12 -14.95
N ARG A 33 4.68 7.26 -15.62
CA ARG A 33 4.27 8.52 -14.99
C ARG A 33 2.88 8.42 -14.36
N LEU A 34 1.91 7.87 -15.09
CA LEU A 34 0.55 7.64 -14.58
C LEU A 34 0.55 6.73 -13.36
N LEU A 35 1.36 5.67 -13.38
CA LEU A 35 1.53 4.75 -12.25
C LEU A 35 2.13 5.46 -11.03
N GLU A 36 3.21 6.22 -11.20
CA GLU A 36 3.85 6.99 -10.13
C GLU A 36 2.90 8.03 -9.52
N GLU A 37 2.11 8.73 -10.34
CA GLU A 37 1.09 9.65 -9.86
C GLU A 37 -0.01 8.94 -9.06
N ARG A 38 -0.43 7.75 -9.50
CA ARG A 38 -1.45 6.94 -8.81
C ARG A 38 -0.92 6.41 -7.48
N ILE A 39 0.33 5.97 -7.43
CA ILE A 39 1.03 5.57 -6.20
C ILE A 39 1.12 6.77 -5.25
N LYS A 40 1.53 7.95 -5.73
CA LYS A 40 1.56 9.19 -4.92
C LYS A 40 0.18 9.55 -4.37
N LYS A 41 -0.88 9.42 -5.16
CA LYS A 41 -2.27 9.64 -4.69
C LYS A 41 -2.65 8.62 -3.61
N LYS A 42 -2.36 7.34 -3.82
CA LYS A 42 -2.63 6.28 -2.84
C LYS A 42 -1.84 6.45 -1.54
N LEU A 43 -0.60 6.93 -1.61
CA LEU A 43 0.19 7.27 -0.43
C LEU A 43 -0.40 8.46 0.35
N LYS A 44 -1.00 9.44 -0.34
CA LYS A 44 -1.69 10.58 0.28
C LYS A 44 -3.04 10.19 0.90
N GLU A 45 -3.71 9.16 0.39
CA GLU A 45 -4.95 8.65 0.99
C GLU A 45 -4.67 8.09 2.39
N HIS A 46 -5.16 8.76 3.43
CA HIS A 46 -5.05 8.27 4.81
C HIS A 46 -5.99 7.09 5.08
N GLU A 47 -5.58 6.18 5.95
CA GLU A 47 -6.44 5.05 6.33
C GLU A 47 -7.57 5.55 7.22
N LYS A 48 -8.80 5.18 6.89
CA LYS A 48 -10.02 5.64 7.57
C LYS A 48 -10.14 5.16 9.02
N VAL A 49 -9.24 4.31 9.47
CA VAL A 49 -9.32 3.60 10.76
C VAL A 49 -7.99 3.71 11.48
N CYS A 50 -8.03 3.93 12.79
CA CYS A 50 -6.84 3.94 13.64
C CYS A 50 -6.27 2.52 13.77
N ALA A 51 -4.99 2.35 13.47
CA ALA A 51 -4.29 1.06 13.54
C ALA A 51 -4.19 0.48 14.97
N THR A 52 -4.41 1.30 16.00
CA THR A 52 -4.31 0.88 17.40
C THR A 52 -5.68 0.59 18.01
N CYS A 53 -6.64 1.53 17.95
CA CYS A 53 -7.92 1.42 18.65
C CYS A 53 -9.11 1.18 17.71
N SER A 54 -8.88 1.04 16.41
CA SER A 54 -9.92 0.81 15.38
C SER A 54 -10.99 1.91 15.30
N SER A 55 -10.76 3.08 15.89
CA SER A 55 -11.65 4.23 15.77
C SER A 55 -11.64 4.80 14.35
N GLN A 56 -12.76 5.38 13.91
CA GLN A 56 -12.79 6.08 12.64
C GLN A 56 -11.96 7.37 12.70
N MET A 57 -11.08 7.53 11.73
CA MET A 57 -10.20 8.69 11.60
C MET A 57 -10.99 9.87 11.06
N ASN A 58 -10.98 10.99 11.80
CA ASN A 58 -11.50 12.26 11.31
C ASN A 58 -10.33 13.14 10.87
N PHE A 59 -10.02 13.13 9.57
CA PHE A 59 -8.89 13.87 8.99
C PHE A 59 -9.01 15.39 9.06
N TYR A 60 -10.17 15.93 9.45
CA TYR A 60 -10.36 17.36 9.69
C TYR A 60 -9.90 17.78 11.09
N LYS A 61 -9.55 16.83 11.97
CA LYS A 61 -8.91 17.11 13.25
C LYS A 61 -7.40 17.24 13.09
N THR A 62 -6.79 18.17 13.83
CA THR A 62 -5.35 18.47 13.82
C THR A 62 -4.46 17.36 14.37
N ASN A 63 -5.02 16.39 15.11
CA ASN A 63 -4.24 15.40 15.87
C ASN A 63 -4.21 14.01 15.22
N ASN A 64 -4.05 13.93 13.90
CA ASN A 64 -3.90 12.66 13.19
C ASN A 64 -2.43 12.40 12.85
N TYR A 65 -1.95 11.19 13.12
CA TYR A 65 -0.59 10.77 12.82
C TYR A 65 -0.60 9.63 11.80
N THR A 66 0.45 9.52 11.01
CA THR A 66 0.60 8.47 10.00
C THR A 66 2.04 8.02 9.98
N LEU A 67 2.26 6.71 10.12
CA LEU A 67 3.57 6.08 9.97
C LEU A 67 3.60 5.32 8.64
N ILE A 68 4.63 5.55 7.85
CA ILE A 68 4.91 4.82 6.61
C ILE A 68 6.24 4.10 6.81
N PHE A 69 6.25 2.77 6.60
CA PHE A 69 7.41 1.93 6.90
C PHE A 69 7.50 0.73 5.96
N GLY A 70 8.70 0.18 5.77
CA GLY A 70 8.98 -0.88 4.82
C GLY A 70 9.92 -0.41 3.69
N PRO A 71 10.42 -1.34 2.86
CA PRO A 71 11.26 -0.99 1.71
C PRO A 71 10.43 -0.23 0.67
N ASP A 72 11.10 0.44 -0.28
CA ASP A 72 10.43 1.34 -1.21
C ASP A 72 9.31 0.68 -2.03
N ASP A 73 9.51 -0.59 -2.38
CA ASP A 73 8.55 -1.40 -3.15
C ASP A 73 7.40 -1.97 -2.29
N PHE A 74 7.54 -1.99 -0.97
CA PHE A 74 6.56 -2.57 -0.04
C PHE A 74 6.28 -1.66 1.16
N LYS A 75 5.94 -0.40 0.88
CA LYS A 75 5.51 0.55 1.91
C LYS A 75 4.19 0.12 2.53
N LYS A 76 4.20 -0.09 3.84
CA LYS A 76 3.00 -0.22 4.68
C LYS A 76 2.69 1.12 5.32
N LYS A 77 1.40 1.34 5.59
CA LYS A 77 0.87 2.54 6.23
C LYS A 77 0.14 2.13 7.50
N ALA A 78 0.24 2.96 8.53
CA ALA A 78 -0.57 2.86 9.73
C ALA A 78 -0.98 4.28 10.14
N SER A 79 -2.29 4.51 10.30
CA SER A 79 -2.84 5.81 10.72
C SER A 79 -3.30 5.77 12.18
N PHE A 80 -3.14 6.88 12.93
CA PHE A 80 -3.43 6.94 14.37
C PHE A 80 -4.22 8.20 14.71
N CYS A 81 -5.29 8.04 15.49
CA CYS A 81 -6.20 9.13 15.86
C CYS A 81 -5.65 10.12 16.89
N GLY A 82 -4.45 9.87 17.40
CA GLY A 82 -3.81 10.68 18.43
C GLY A 82 -2.43 10.16 18.80
N LEU A 83 -1.70 10.96 19.58
CA LEU A 83 -0.32 10.68 19.99
C LEU A 83 -0.23 9.42 20.85
N ASP A 84 -1.20 9.19 21.73
CA ASP A 84 -1.24 8.03 22.62
C ASP A 84 -1.35 6.71 21.85
N CYS A 85 -2.17 6.68 20.79
CA CYS A 85 -2.33 5.51 19.93
C CYS A 85 -1.03 5.20 19.18
N LEU A 86 -0.35 6.24 18.68
CA LEU A 86 0.97 6.11 18.06
C LEU A 86 2.02 5.62 19.08
N GLY A 87 2.04 6.20 20.28
CA GLY A 87 2.98 5.83 21.35
C GLY A 87 2.82 4.38 21.77
N TYR A 88 1.58 3.94 22.01
CA TYR A 88 1.26 2.53 22.32
C TYR A 88 1.74 1.59 21.20
N PHE A 89 1.48 1.96 19.94
CA PHE A 89 1.92 1.17 18.79
C PHE A 89 3.45 1.04 18.73
N ILE A 90 4.20 2.14 18.96
CA ILE A 90 5.66 2.12 19.00
C ILE A 90 6.19 1.24 20.12
N ILE A 91 5.58 1.29 21.32
CA ILE A 91 5.96 0.44 22.45
C ILE A 91 5.78 -1.03 22.08
N LYS A 92 4.60 -1.40 21.54
CA LYS A 92 4.36 -2.78 21.09
C LYS A 92 5.31 -3.24 19.99
N LEU A 93 5.66 -2.36 19.06
CA LEU A 93 6.67 -2.67 18.04
C LEU A 93 8.05 -2.93 18.64
N LYS A 94 8.45 -2.22 19.70
CA LYS A 94 9.71 -2.46 20.40
C LYS A 94 9.69 -3.81 21.12
N ASP A 95 8.59 -4.14 21.81
CA ASP A 95 8.41 -5.41 22.51
C ASP A 95 8.46 -6.61 21.55
N MET A 96 7.95 -6.46 20.33
CA MET A 96 8.01 -7.51 19.30
C MET A 96 9.43 -7.75 18.79
N LYS A 97 10.32 -6.75 18.84
CA LYS A 97 11.72 -6.89 18.41
C LYS A 97 12.60 -7.55 19.45
N THR A 98 12.24 -7.46 20.74
CA THR A 98 13.05 -7.96 21.86
C THR A 98 12.71 -9.39 22.24
N LYS A 99 11.55 -9.93 21.82
CA LYS A 99 11.23 -11.35 22.00
C LYS A 99 11.84 -12.19 20.86
N PRO A 100 12.71 -13.17 21.15
CA PRO A 100 13.10 -14.15 20.14
C PRO A 100 11.85 -14.88 19.65
N LYS A 101 11.75 -15.09 18.33
CA LYS A 101 10.72 -15.95 17.75
C LYS A 101 10.93 -17.37 18.27
N GLU A 102 10.07 -17.81 19.18
CA GLU A 102 9.86 -19.25 19.36
C GLU A 102 9.08 -19.73 18.13
N ASP A 103 9.82 -20.17 17.11
CA ASP A 103 9.27 -20.87 15.96
C ASP A 103 8.70 -22.21 16.46
N ASN A 104 7.40 -22.25 16.77
CA ASN A 104 6.67 -23.50 16.96
C ASN A 104 6.43 -24.12 15.57
N VAL A 105 7.35 -24.95 15.13
CA VAL A 105 7.09 -25.97 14.11
C VAL A 105 6.28 -27.07 14.79
N SER A 106 4.97 -27.07 14.61
CA SER A 106 4.16 -28.27 14.80
C SER A 106 4.10 -29.01 13.47
N GLU A 107 4.96 -30.02 13.33
CA GLU A 107 4.83 -31.10 12.36
C GLU A 107 3.54 -31.88 12.65
N ASP A 108 2.48 -31.59 11.91
CA ASP A 108 1.33 -32.50 11.84
C ASP A 108 1.69 -33.66 10.89
N ASN A 109 2.31 -34.69 11.46
CA ASN A 109 2.45 -36.02 10.86
C ASN A 109 1.06 -36.65 10.70
N TYR A 110 0.58 -36.78 9.45
CA TYR A 110 -0.56 -37.64 9.15
C TYR A 110 -0.07 -39.09 8.96
N PHE A 111 -0.48 -39.96 9.89
CA PHE A 111 -0.52 -41.41 9.75
C PHE A 111 -1.57 -41.84 8.72
#